data_AF-A0A952EX25-F1
#
_entry.id   AF-A0A952EX25-F1
#
_cell.length_a   1.000
_cell.length_b   1.000
_cell.length_c   1.000
_cell.angle_alpha   90.00
_cell.angle_beta   90.00
_cell.angle_gamma   90.00
#
_symmetry.space_group_name_H-M   'P 1'
#
loop_
_entity.id
_entity.type
_entity.pdbx_description
1 polymer ?
#
loop_
_entity_poly.entity_id
_entity_poly.type
_entity_poly.pdbx_seq_one_letter_code
_entity_poly.pdbx_strand_id
1 'polypeptide(L)'
;MQWLTAAQQVKADSMESGHLPIRNSVVDEPGFLKAFDAKFPGEGLFAQNLANVTKARPVITTYDQISRIMAEAIVKVMLGQGDPKTSLDDAANQVNQVLGGG
;
A
#
# COMPACT_ATOMS: atom_id res chain seq x y z
N MET A 1 0.77 -16.93 15.26
CA MET A 1 1.62 -15.84 14.74
C MET A 1 1.98 -14.77 15.79
N GLN A 2 1.95 -15.07 17.10
CA GLN A 2 2.21 -14.04 18.13
C GLN A 2 3.69 -13.68 18.29
N TRP A 3 4.58 -14.67 18.21
CA TRP A 3 6.02 -14.44 18.34
C TRP A 3 6.59 -13.63 17.17
N LEU A 4 6.30 -14.05 15.92
CA LEU A 4 6.84 -13.39 14.73
C LEU A 4 6.42 -11.93 14.63
N THR A 5 5.22 -11.63 15.08
CA THR A 5 4.69 -10.26 15.05
C THR A 5 4.96 -9.51 16.35
N ALA A 6 5.75 -10.00 17.31
CA ALA A 6 6.02 -9.23 18.53
C ALA A 6 6.87 -7.98 18.20
N ALA A 7 6.73 -6.88 18.97
CA ALA A 7 7.39 -5.60 18.67
C ALA A 7 8.91 -5.73 18.52
N GLN A 8 9.56 -6.53 19.37
CA GLN A 8 10.99 -6.80 19.28
C GLN A 8 11.38 -7.49 17.96
N GLN A 9 10.57 -8.42 17.46
CA GLN A 9 10.88 -9.16 16.23
C GLN A 9 10.60 -8.31 15.00
N VAL A 10 9.52 -7.52 15.03
CA VAL A 10 9.25 -6.52 13.99
C VAL A 10 10.38 -5.50 13.91
N LYS A 11 10.87 -5.00 15.05
CA LYS A 11 12.03 -4.09 15.08
C LYS A 11 13.28 -4.75 14.53
N ALA A 12 13.58 -5.98 14.94
CA ALA A 12 14.75 -6.71 14.46
C ALA A 12 14.68 -6.92 12.94
N ASP A 13 13.53 -7.36 12.42
CA ASP A 13 13.29 -7.53 10.99
C ASP A 13 13.43 -6.21 10.23
N SER A 14 12.77 -5.14 10.68
CA SER A 14 12.89 -3.81 10.06
C SER A 14 14.35 -3.34 10.02
N MET A 15 15.05 -3.39 11.16
CA MET A 15 16.44 -2.96 11.22
C MET A 15 17.36 -3.84 10.38
N GLU A 16 17.05 -5.10 10.12
CA GLU A 16 17.87 -5.97 9.27
C GLU A 16 17.59 -5.78 7.78
N SER A 17 16.32 -5.66 7.41
CA SER A 17 15.86 -5.74 6.01
C SER A 17 15.55 -4.40 5.35
N GLY A 18 15.30 -3.34 6.13
CA GLY A 18 14.71 -2.11 5.61
C GLY A 18 13.20 -2.17 5.45
N HIS A 19 12.54 -3.28 5.80
CA HIS A 19 11.07 -3.35 5.77
C HIS A 19 10.44 -2.37 6.75
N LEU A 20 9.38 -1.71 6.28
CA LEU A 20 8.56 -0.85 7.12
C LEU A 20 7.93 -1.64 8.28
N PRO A 21 8.02 -1.15 9.53
CA PRO A 21 7.53 -1.87 10.69
C PRO A 21 6.01 -1.99 10.65
N ILE A 22 5.49 -3.20 10.84
CA ILE A 22 4.04 -3.48 10.88
C ILE A 22 3.38 -3.13 12.22
N ARG A 23 4.07 -2.40 13.10
CA ARG A 23 3.57 -1.98 14.42
C ARG A 23 3.95 -0.55 14.76
N ASN A 24 2.96 0.23 15.17
CA ASN A 24 3.17 1.58 15.71
C ASN A 24 4.12 1.58 16.92
N SER A 25 4.03 0.57 17.81
CA SER A 25 4.91 0.47 18.97
C SER A 25 6.41 0.43 18.64
N VAL A 26 6.80 0.06 17.41
CA VAL A 26 8.19 0.12 16.96
C VAL A 26 8.54 1.52 16.45
N VAL A 27 7.65 2.13 15.69
CA VAL A 27 7.78 3.52 15.21
C VAL A 27 7.85 4.51 16.38
N ASP A 28 7.04 4.29 17.40
CA ASP A 28 6.93 5.11 18.62
C ASP A 28 8.11 4.91 19.57
N GLU A 29 8.97 3.91 19.33
CA GLU A 29 10.13 3.67 20.19
C GLU A 29 11.15 4.83 20.06
N PRO A 30 11.57 5.46 21.17
CA PRO A 30 12.53 6.54 21.14
C PRO A 30 13.81 6.19 20.37
N GLY A 31 14.11 6.98 19.35
CA GLY A 31 15.32 6.83 18.54
C GLY A 31 15.24 5.78 17.43
N PHE A 32 14.17 4.97 17.34
CA PHE A 32 14.01 4.01 16.26
C PHE A 32 14.06 4.68 14.89
N LEU A 33 13.21 5.68 14.64
CA LEU A 33 13.16 6.37 13.34
C LEU A 33 14.51 6.95 12.91
N LYS A 34 15.25 7.55 13.85
CA LYS A 34 16.57 8.10 13.59
C LYS A 34 17.59 7.01 13.24
N ALA A 35 17.59 5.90 13.99
CA ALA A 35 18.49 4.78 13.74
C ALA A 35 18.16 4.07 12.42
N PHE A 36 16.87 3.94 12.12
CA PHE A 36 16.37 3.32 10.91
C PHE A 36 16.74 4.16 9.68
N ASP A 37 16.53 5.48 9.72
CA ASP A 37 16.92 6.41 8.66
C ASP A 37 18.45 6.45 8.46
N ALA A 38 19.23 6.36 9.53
CA ALA A 38 20.68 6.30 9.43
C ALA A 38 21.18 5.03 8.74
N LYS A 39 20.50 3.89 8.92
CA LYS A 39 20.84 2.63 8.26
C LYS A 39 20.28 2.56 6.84
N PHE A 40 19.07 3.08 6.62
CA PHE A 40 18.36 3.11 5.35
C PHE A 40 17.89 4.55 5.06
N PRO A 41 18.71 5.37 4.39
CA PRO A 41 18.42 6.78 4.16
C PRO A 41 17.05 7.01 3.50
N GLY A 42 16.19 7.78 4.16
CA GLY A 42 14.83 8.10 3.72
C GLY A 42 13.75 7.20 4.31
N GLU A 43 14.08 5.98 4.75
CA GLU A 43 13.09 5.04 5.28
C GLU A 43 12.49 5.49 6.62
N GLY A 44 13.20 6.33 7.39
CA GLY A 44 12.62 6.93 8.60
C GLY A 44 11.38 7.77 8.29
N LEU A 45 11.38 8.49 7.16
CA LEU A 45 10.23 9.26 6.71
C LEU A 45 9.08 8.34 6.26
N PHE A 46 9.37 7.26 5.54
CA PHE A 46 8.35 6.28 5.15
C PHE A 46 7.73 5.57 6.35
N ALA A 47 8.55 5.19 7.34
CA ALA A 47 8.07 4.60 8.60
C ALA A 47 7.20 5.57 9.40
N GLN A 48 7.56 6.85 9.44
CA GLN A 48 6.71 7.89 10.05
C GLN A 48 5.38 8.04 9.29
N ASN A 49 5.42 7.98 7.96
CA ASN A 49 4.23 8.14 7.10
C ASN A 49 3.25 6.96 7.21
N LEU A 50 3.61 5.85 7.85
CA LEU A 50 2.68 4.74 8.14
C LEU A 50 1.45 5.18 8.95
N ALA A 51 1.54 6.27 9.71
CA ALA A 51 0.39 6.87 10.40
C ALA A 51 -0.75 7.28 9.43
N ASN A 52 -0.44 7.51 8.14
CA ASN A 52 -1.41 7.85 7.11
C ASN A 52 -2.00 6.62 6.40
N VAL A 53 -1.49 5.41 6.66
CA VAL A 53 -1.99 4.16 6.08
C VAL A 53 -3.25 3.72 6.85
N THR A 54 -4.39 4.31 6.48
CA THR A 54 -5.68 4.09 7.14
C THR A 54 -6.61 3.12 6.40
N LYS A 55 -6.26 2.75 5.15
CA LYS A 55 -7.09 1.88 4.31
C LYS A 55 -6.23 0.85 3.59
N ALA A 56 -6.52 -0.41 3.83
CA ALA A 56 -6.05 -1.49 2.98
C ALA A 56 -6.88 -1.55 1.70
N ARG A 57 -6.30 -2.15 0.65
CA ARG A 57 -7.04 -2.49 -0.56
C ARG A 57 -8.12 -3.56 -0.25
N PRO A 58 -9.26 -3.59 -0.96
CA PRO A 58 -10.28 -4.61 -0.79
C PRO A 58 -9.72 -6.05 -0.85
N VAL A 59 -10.12 -6.89 0.10
CA VAL A 59 -9.68 -8.30 0.19
C VAL A 59 -10.76 -9.21 -0.39
N ILE A 60 -11.00 -9.08 -1.70
CA ILE A 60 -11.96 -9.89 -2.44
C ILE A 60 -11.24 -10.63 -3.58
N THR A 61 -11.76 -11.79 -3.98
CA THR A 61 -11.14 -12.66 -4.99
C THR A 61 -10.99 -11.97 -6.35
N THR A 62 -11.88 -11.04 -6.68
CA THR A 62 -11.89 -10.30 -7.95
C THR A 62 -11.03 -9.03 -7.95
N TYR A 63 -10.30 -8.75 -6.86
CA TYR A 63 -9.56 -7.49 -6.73
C TYR A 63 -8.45 -7.31 -7.78
N ASP A 64 -7.84 -8.40 -8.24
CA ASP A 64 -6.85 -8.41 -9.32
C ASP A 64 -7.45 -7.87 -10.64
N GLN A 65 -8.64 -8.35 -11.01
CA GLN A 65 -9.38 -7.91 -12.19
C GLN A 65 -9.79 -6.44 -12.07
N ILE A 66 -10.30 -6.04 -10.90
CA ILE A 66 -10.67 -4.65 -10.61
C ILE A 66 -9.45 -3.72 -10.73
N SER A 67 -8.32 -4.12 -10.13
CA SER A 67 -7.08 -3.34 -10.19
C SER A 67 -6.58 -3.17 -11.62
N ARG A 68 -6.71 -4.20 -12.45
CA ARG A 68 -6.30 -4.16 -13.85
C ARG A 68 -7.17 -3.21 -14.68
N ILE A 69 -8.49 -3.30 -14.56
CA ILE A 69 -9.44 -2.43 -15.28
C ILE A 69 -9.14 -0.95 -14.96
N MET A 70 -8.97 -0.63 -13.67
CA MET A 70 -8.63 0.74 -13.25
C MET A 70 -7.28 1.20 -13.79
N ALA A 71 -6.26 0.34 -13.78
CA ALA A 71 -4.93 0.67 -14.30
C ALA A 71 -4.96 0.96 -15.82
N GLU A 72 -5.64 0.12 -16.60
CA GLU A 72 -5.77 0.29 -18.05
C GLU A 72 -6.47 1.62 -18.39
N ALA A 73 -7.52 1.98 -17.66
CA ALA A 73 -8.22 3.26 -17.84
C ALA A 73 -7.34 4.48 -17.53
N ILE A 74 -6.56 4.42 -16.45
CA ILE A 74 -5.61 5.49 -16.08
C ILE A 74 -4.50 5.62 -17.13
N VAL A 75 -3.93 4.49 -17.60
CA VAL A 75 -2.89 4.48 -18.63
C VAL A 75 -3.42 5.05 -19.95
N LYS A 76 -4.64 4.68 -20.36
CA LYS A 76 -5.29 5.25 -21.56
C LYS A 76 -5.33 6.78 -21.51
N VAL A 77 -5.71 7.36 -20.37
CA VAL A 77 -5.76 8.80 -20.18
C VAL A 77 -4.36 9.42 -20.21
N MET A 78 -3.39 8.81 -19.52
CA MET A 78 -2.00 9.29 -19.49
C MET A 78 -1.35 9.30 -20.88
N LEU A 79 -1.74 8.37 -21.76
CA LEU A 79 -1.28 8.29 -23.14
C LEU A 79 -2.05 9.20 -24.11
N GLY A 80 -3.02 10.00 -23.63
CA GLY A 80 -3.83 10.87 -24.46
C GLY A 80 -4.85 10.13 -25.34
N GLN A 81 -5.17 8.88 -25.01
CA GLN A 81 -6.08 8.01 -25.78
C GLN A 81 -7.53 8.08 -25.31
N GLY A 82 -7.85 9.03 -24.42
CA GLY A 82 -9.19 9.27 -23.89
C GLY A 82 -9.17 10.40 -22.88
N ASP A 83 -10.35 10.90 -22.52
CA ASP A 83 -10.49 11.87 -21.44
C ASP A 83 -10.68 11.17 -20.08
N PRO A 84 -10.37 11.85 -18.96
CA PRO A 84 -10.49 11.27 -17.63
C PRO A 84 -11.89 10.79 -17.27
N LYS A 85 -12.93 11.56 -17.62
CA LYS A 85 -14.30 11.26 -17.21
C LYS A 85 -14.81 10.01 -17.90
N THR A 86 -14.78 9.99 -19.23
CA THR A 86 -15.29 8.85 -20.01
C THR A 86 -14.51 7.58 -19.67
N SER A 87 -13.19 7.67 -19.55
CA SER A 87 -12.36 6.49 -19.25
C SER A 87 -12.65 5.91 -17.86
N LEU A 88 -12.92 6.76 -16.87
CA LEU A 88 -13.30 6.30 -15.52
C LEU A 88 -14.74 5.79 -15.46
N ASP A 89 -15.68 6.39 -16.20
CA ASP A 89 -17.06 5.91 -16.31
C ASP A 89 -17.10 4.51 -16.95
N ASP A 90 -16.33 4.29 -18.02
CA ASP A 90 -16.19 2.97 -18.67
C ASP A 90 -15.57 1.93 -17.73
N ALA A 91 -14.52 2.30 -16.99
CA ALA A 91 -13.88 1.44 -16.00
C ALA A 91 -14.85 1.04 -14.88
N ALA A 92 -15.64 2.00 -14.38
CA ALA A 92 -16.64 1.74 -13.35
C ALA A 92 -17.71 0.75 -13.84
N ASN A 93 -18.18 0.88 -15.09
CA ASN A 93 -19.13 -0.07 -15.67
C ASN A 93 -18.56 -1.49 -15.76
N GLN A 94 -17.30 -1.64 -16.19
CA GLN A 94 -16.64 -2.94 -16.23
C GLN A 94 -16.42 -3.53 -14.84
N VAL A 95 -15.99 -2.72 -13.86
CA VAL A 95 -15.85 -3.15 -12.46
C VAL A 95 -17.20 -3.61 -11.88
N ASN A 96 -18.29 -2.92 -12.17
CA ASN A 96 -19.63 -3.32 -11.73
C ASN A 96 -20.05 -4.67 -12.32
N GLN A 97 -19.68 -4.97 -13.57
CA GLN A 97 -19.93 -6.28 -14.18
C GLN A 97 -19.13 -7.39 -13.48
N VAL A 98 -17.85 -7.14 -13.17
CA VAL A 98 -17.01 -8.08 -12.41
C VAL A 98 -17.58 -8.34 -11.02
N LEU A 99 -18.06 -7.29 -10.34
CA LEU A 99 -18.64 -7.41 -9.00
C LEU A 99 -20.05 -8.06 -9.01
N GLY A 100 -20.83 -7.84 -10.07
CA GLY A 100 -22.20 -8.36 -10.20
C GLY A 100 -22.30 -9.77 -10.81
N GLY A 101 -21.22 -10.28 -11.40
CA GLY A 101 -21.14 -11.61 -12.03
C GLY A 101 -20.36 -12.66 -11.22
N GLY A 102 -20.00 -12.36 -9.97
CA GLY A 102 -19.35 -13.27 -9.02
C GLY A 102 -20.33 -14.06 -8.15
#